data_AF-A0A3D5PPS9-F1
#
_entry.id   AF-A0A3D5PPS9-F1
#
_cell.length_a   1.000
_cell.length_b   1.000
_cell.length_c   1.000
_cell.angle_alpha   90.00
_cell.angle_beta   90.00
_cell.angle_gamma   90.00
#
_symmetry.space_group_name_H-M   'P 1'
#
loop_
_entity.id
_entity.type
_entity.pdbx_description
1 polymer ?
#
loop_
_entity_poly.entity_id
_entity_poly.type
_entity_poly.pdbx_seq_one_letter_code
_entity_poly.pdbx_strand_id
1 'polypeptide(L)'
;MLDLKSQLSQLKRPKLLVRAASLGQKDYRRKVHLNRVLGGNVPAKASAILIQLCDLENHQNSLRKTRDAAYSAARHVEILIALIAESQRFANHSG
;
A
#
# COMPACT_ATOMS: atom_id res chain seq x y z
N MET A 1 14.70 -15.07 4.64
CA MET A 1 14.41 -13.71 4.11
C MET A 1 12.95 -13.69 3.69
N LEU A 2 12.05 -13.12 4.49
CA LEU A 2 10.61 -13.14 4.18
C LEU A 2 10.31 -12.15 3.07
N ASP A 3 10.01 -12.70 1.90
CA ASP A 3 9.69 -11.95 0.70
C ASP A 3 8.29 -11.31 0.87
N LEU A 4 8.22 -10.00 1.09
CA LEU A 4 6.96 -9.25 1.22
C LEU A 4 6.07 -9.41 -0.02
N LYS A 5 6.66 -9.70 -1.20
CA LYS A 5 5.92 -10.14 -2.39
C LYS A 5 5.13 -11.43 -2.13
N SER A 6 5.70 -12.37 -1.37
CA SER A 6 5.02 -13.60 -0.96
C SER A 6 3.94 -13.32 0.07
N GLN A 7 4.13 -12.39 1.02
CA GLN A 7 3.06 -11.96 1.94
C GLN A 7 1.92 -11.23 1.20
N LEU A 8 2.24 -10.40 0.20
CA LEU A 8 1.26 -9.78 -0.69
C LEU A 8 0.58 -10.80 -1.62
N SER A 9 1.26 -11.90 -1.96
CA SER A 9 0.65 -13.02 -2.70
C SER A 9 -0.30 -13.86 -1.83
N GLN A 10 -0.07 -13.90 -0.51
CA GLN A 10 -0.96 -14.53 0.47
C GLN A 10 -2.20 -13.67 0.75
N LEU A 11 -2.09 -12.34 0.63
CA LEU A 11 -3.25 -11.49 0.49
C LEU A 11 -3.96 -11.87 -0.83
N LYS A 12 -5.16 -12.45 -0.75
CA LYS A 12 -6.00 -12.81 -1.91
C LYS A 12 -6.49 -11.55 -2.64
N ARG A 13 -5.57 -10.78 -3.24
CA ARG A 13 -5.86 -9.60 -4.05
C ARG A 13 -5.86 -10.00 -5.53
N PRO A 14 -6.70 -9.37 -6.37
CA PRO A 14 -6.62 -9.56 -7.81
C PRO A 14 -5.20 -9.34 -8.33
N LYS A 15 -4.66 -10.30 -9.09
CA LYS A 15 -3.28 -10.25 -9.62
C LYS A 15 -2.98 -8.95 -10.38
N LEU A 16 -4.00 -8.34 -10.99
CA LEU A 16 -3.90 -7.07 -11.71
C LEU A 16 -3.51 -5.90 -10.79
N LEU A 17 -4.11 -5.78 -9.60
CA LEU A 17 -3.82 -4.66 -8.67
C LEU A 17 -2.38 -4.73 -8.17
N VAL A 18 -1.94 -5.94 -7.79
CA VAL A 18 -0.58 -6.17 -7.32
C VAL A 18 0.44 -5.90 -8.42
N ARG A 19 0.14 -6.31 -9.67
CA ARG A 19 0.99 -5.99 -10.83
C ARG A 19 1.09 -4.49 -11.09
N ALA A 20 -0.04 -3.78 -11.10
CA ALA A 20 -0.07 -2.33 -11.28
C ALA A 20 0.76 -1.63 -10.19
N ALA A 21 0.59 -2.04 -8.93
CA ALA A 21 1.35 -1.48 -7.83
C ALA A 21 2.86 -1.79 -7.90
N SER A 22 3.23 -2.99 -8.35
CA SER A 22 4.63 -3.38 -8.53
C SER A 22 5.34 -2.56 -9.61
N LEU A 23 4.61 -2.15 -10.66
CA LEU A 23 5.12 -1.24 -11.68
C LEU A 23 5.25 0.19 -11.13
N GLY A 24 4.18 0.69 -10.50
CA GLY A 24 4.12 2.05 -9.96
C GLY A 24 5.04 2.32 -8.76
N GLN A 25 5.47 1.28 -8.04
CA GLN A 25 6.50 1.37 -7.02
C GLN A 25 7.76 2.10 -7.51
N LYS A 26 8.16 1.88 -8.77
CA LYS A 26 9.42 2.42 -9.32
C LYS A 26 9.42 3.95 -9.35
N ASP A 27 8.24 4.55 -9.51
CA ASP A 27 8.04 6.00 -9.57
C ASP A 27 7.59 6.60 -8.24
N TYR A 28 7.59 5.80 -7.15
CA TYR A 28 7.09 6.24 -5.86
C TYR A 28 7.97 7.32 -5.23
N ARG A 29 7.39 8.50 -5.01
CA ARG A 29 8.02 9.64 -4.33
C ARG A 29 7.44 9.82 -2.93
N ARG A 30 8.13 9.29 -1.91
CA ARG A 30 7.69 9.30 -0.51
C ARG A 30 7.10 10.63 -0.04
N LYS A 31 7.79 11.76 -0.26
CA LYS A 31 7.34 13.09 0.21
C LYS A 31 5.96 13.49 -0.34
N VAL A 32 5.67 13.16 -1.59
CA VAL A 32 4.44 13.60 -2.28
C VAL A 32 3.35 12.54 -2.17
N HIS A 33 3.69 11.29 -2.49
CA HIS A 33 2.71 10.22 -2.59
C HIS A 33 2.24 9.76 -1.22
N LEU A 34 3.14 9.62 -0.23
CA LEU A 34 2.75 9.19 1.10
C LEU A 34 1.81 10.20 1.76
N ASN A 35 2.12 11.49 1.62
CA ASN A 35 1.31 12.56 2.16
C ASN A 35 -0.09 12.57 1.55
N ARG A 36 -0.18 12.38 0.23
CA ARG A 36 -1.46 12.27 -0.48
C ARG A 36 -2.28 11.06 -0.03
N VAL A 37 -1.64 9.89 0.08
CA VAL A 37 -2.31 8.63 0.45
C VAL A 37 -2.87 8.69 1.87
N LEU A 38 -2.09 9.24 2.82
CA LEU A 38 -2.46 9.37 4.24
C LEU A 38 -3.31 10.62 4.54
N GLY A 39 -3.57 11.48 3.55
CA GLY A 39 -4.43 12.64 3.73
C GLY A 39 -3.82 13.77 4.57
N GLY A 40 -2.50 14.00 4.48
CA GLY A 40 -1.86 15.17 5.09
C GLY A 40 -1.14 14.89 6.41
N ASN A 41 -1.47 13.81 7.12
CA ASN A 41 -0.89 13.49 8.42
C ASN A 41 -0.01 12.23 8.33
N VAL A 42 1.27 12.42 8.04
CA VAL A 42 2.23 11.32 7.94
C VAL A 42 2.89 11.08 9.30
N PRO A 43 2.72 9.90 9.93
CA PRO A 43 3.37 9.59 11.20
C PRO A 43 4.90 9.60 11.08
N ALA A 44 5.58 10.01 12.16
CA ALA A 44 7.05 9.98 12.19
C ALA A 44 7.62 8.55 12.21
N LYS A 45 6.93 7.62 12.87
CA LYS A 45 7.37 6.23 13.02
C LYS A 45 7.02 5.40 11.78
N ALA A 46 8.01 4.69 11.23
CA ALA A 46 7.81 3.84 10.06
C ALA A 46 6.80 2.70 10.29
N SER A 47 6.77 2.12 11.49
CA SER A 47 5.76 1.12 11.87
C SER A 47 4.34 1.69 11.86
N ALA A 48 4.14 2.92 12.34
CA ALA A 48 2.84 3.59 12.33
C ALA A 48 2.36 3.91 10.90
N ILE A 49 3.29 4.29 10.00
CA ILE A 49 2.98 4.46 8.57
C ILE A 49 2.46 3.15 7.97
N LEU A 50 3.16 2.03 8.22
CA LEU A 50 2.76 0.73 7.67
C LEU A 50 1.39 0.27 8.19
N ILE A 51 1.10 0.46 9.48
CA ILE A 51 -0.20 0.14 10.07
C ILE A 51 -1.32 0.93 9.37
N GLN A 52 -1.16 2.25 9.22
CA GLN A 52 -2.16 3.08 8.53
C GLN A 52 -2.37 2.68 7.07
N LEU A 53 -1.29 2.35 6.35
CA LEU A 53 -1.39 1.87 4.97
C LEU A 53 -2.13 0.54 4.88
N CYS A 54 -1.90 -0.39 5.81
CA CYS A 54 -2.66 -1.64 5.92
C CYS A 54 -4.15 -1.39 6.19
N ASP A 55 -4.49 -0.47 7.08
CA ASP A 55 -5.90 -0.13 7.38
C ASP A 55 -6.61 0.45 6.16
N LEU A 56 -5.96 1.38 5.44
CA LEU A 56 -6.49 1.94 4.19
C LEU A 56 -6.67 0.88 3.10
N GLU A 57 -5.73 -0.05 2.99
CA GLU A 57 -5.79 -1.16 2.02
C GLU A 57 -6.95 -2.10 2.34
N ASN A 58 -7.12 -2.46 3.61
CA ASN A 58 -8.22 -3.29 4.07
C ASN A 58 -9.58 -2.62 3.81
N HIS A 59 -9.68 -1.32 4.08
CA HIS A 59 -10.87 -0.54 3.80
C HIS A 59 -11.23 -0.57 2.31
N GLN A 60 -10.28 -0.26 1.41
CA GLN A 60 -10.52 -0.33 -0.04
C GLN A 60 -10.88 -1.73 -0.51
N ASN A 61 -10.24 -2.77 0.04
CA ASN A 61 -10.60 -4.13 -0.30
C ASN A 61 -12.02 -4.50 0.18
N SER A 62 -12.48 -3.97 1.32
CA SER A 62 -13.86 -4.15 1.78
C SER A 62 -14.85 -3.51 0.82
N LEU A 63 -14.63 -2.24 0.43
CA LEU A 63 -15.45 -1.54 -0.57
C LEU A 63 -15.50 -2.30 -1.90
N ARG A 64 -14.36 -2.84 -2.36
CA ARG A 64 -14.27 -3.67 -3.56
C ARG A 64 -15.14 -4.94 -3.47
N LYS A 65 -15.14 -5.59 -2.30
CA LYS A 65 -15.89 -6.84 -2.08
C LYS A 65 -17.40 -6.59 -2.02
N THR A 66 -17.81 -5.47 -1.45
CA THR A 66 -19.23 -5.08 -1.36
C THR A 66 -19.75 -4.40 -2.62
N ARG A 67 -18.88 -4.15 -3.62
CA ARG A 67 -19.18 -3.37 -4.83
C ARG A 67 -19.72 -1.98 -4.48
N ASP A 68 -19.16 -1.39 -3.42
CA ASP A 68 -19.54 -0.07 -2.94
C ASP A 68 -19.24 1.00 -3.98
N ALA A 69 -20.12 2.00 -4.12
CA ALA A 69 -19.94 3.11 -5.05
C ALA A 69 -18.73 4.00 -4.70
N ALA A 70 -18.28 3.99 -3.43
CA ALA A 70 -17.09 4.70 -2.98
C ALA A 70 -15.78 3.97 -3.33
N TYR A 71 -15.84 2.74 -3.86
CA TYR A 71 -14.62 2.01 -4.25
C TYR A 71 -13.91 2.71 -5.41
N SER A 72 -12.61 2.93 -5.25
CA SER A 72 -11.73 3.44 -6.32
C SER A 72 -10.55 2.51 -6.53
N ALA A 73 -10.52 1.83 -7.68
CA ALA A 73 -9.39 0.99 -8.05
C ALA A 73 -8.08 1.79 -8.15
N ALA A 74 -8.15 3.04 -8.64
CA ALA A 74 -6.99 3.93 -8.70
C ALA A 74 -6.42 4.20 -7.30
N ARG A 75 -7.29 4.56 -6.33
CA ARG A 75 -6.86 4.78 -4.95
C ARG A 75 -6.33 3.50 -4.29
N HIS A 76 -6.95 2.35 -4.56
CA HIS A 76 -6.47 1.07 -4.04
C HIS A 76 -5.05 0.76 -4.57
N VAL A 77 -4.79 1.01 -5.85
CA VAL A 77 -3.44 0.87 -6.42
C VAL A 77 -2.45 1.84 -5.78
N GLU A 78 -2.80 3.11 -5.58
CA GLU A 78 -1.93 4.09 -4.91
C GLU A 78 -1.53 3.65 -3.49
N ILE A 79 -2.49 3.14 -2.71
CA ILE A 79 -2.23 2.60 -1.37
C ILE A 79 -1.29 1.39 -1.44
N LEU A 80 -1.52 0.46 -2.38
CA LEU A 80 -0.65 -0.70 -2.57
C LEU A 80 0.77 -0.30 -2.99
N ILE A 81 0.92 0.70 -3.85
CA ILE A 81 2.24 1.25 -4.25
C ILE A 81 2.97 1.75 -3.00
N ALA A 82 2.31 2.57 -2.18
CA ALA A 82 2.89 3.11 -0.95
C ALA A 82 3.25 2.01 0.05
N LEU A 83 2.36 1.03 0.25
CA LEU A 83 2.57 -0.10 1.16
C LEU A 83 3.78 -0.96 0.74
N ILE A 84 3.90 -1.27 -0.55
CA ILE A 84 5.05 -2.03 -1.07
C ILE A 84 6.34 -1.24 -0.89
N ALA A 85 6.35 0.04 -1.26
CA ALA A 85 7.55 0.87 -1.19
C ALA A 85 8.01 1.12 0.25
N GLU A 86 7.09 1.48 1.16
CA GLU A 86 7.43 1.72 2.57
C GLU A 86 7.82 0.42 3.30
N SER A 87 7.25 -0.73 2.94
CA SER A 87 7.61 -2.02 3.56
C SER A 87 9.02 -2.45 3.18
N GLN A 88 9.43 -2.28 1.91
CA GLN A 88 10.81 -2.48 1.49
C GLN A 88 11.77 -1.51 2.19
N ARG A 89 11.37 -0.24 2.31
CA ARG A 89 12.15 0.76 3.03
C ARG A 89 12.32 0.39 4.52
N PHE A 90 11.28 -0.13 5.15
CA PHE A 90 11.31 -0.58 6.53
C PHE A 90 12.23 -1.79 6.72
N ALA A 91 12.17 -2.78 5.82
CA ALA A 91 13.03 -3.96 5.87
C ALA A 91 14.53 -3.57 5.76
N ASN A 92 14.86 -2.62 4.88
CA ASN A 92 16.24 -2.16 4.68
C ASN A 92 16.80 -1.32 5.85
N HIS A 93 15.94 -0.78 6.71
CA HIS A 93 16.34 0.05 7.86
C HIS A 93 16.32 -0.73 9.18
N SER A 94 15.80 -1.96 9.16
CA SER A 94 15.72 -2.88 10.31
C SER A 94 16.86 -3.90 10.35
N GLY A 95 17.93 -3.66 9.57
CA GLY A 95 19.10 -4.53 9.45
C GLY A 95 20.37 -3.85 9.94
#